data_AF-A0A926ZLD1-F1
#
_entry.id   AF-A0A926ZLD1-F1
#
_cell.length_a   1.000
_cell.length_b   1.000
_cell.length_c   1.000
_cell.angle_alpha   90.00
_cell.angle_beta   90.00
_cell.angle_gamma   90.00
#
_symmetry.space_group_name_H-M   'P 1'
#
loop_
_entity.id
_entity.type
_entity.pdbx_description
1 polymer ?
#
loop_
_entity_poly.entity_id
_entity_poly.type
_entity_poly.pdbx_seq_one_letter_code
_entity_poly.pdbx_strand_id
1 'polypeptide(L)'
;MSDYLINSVIGSIGNLINRNLEYELPYYIEDTVENLIHFHNKVAPTTVLLAQTQFTIERFQIRGDIILIFELSSFNLLMSAIAEEIYAYK
;
A
#
# COMPACT_ATOMS: atom_id res chain seq x y z
N MET A 1 10.42 9.81 -9.76
CA MET A 1 9.58 10.62 -8.86
C MET A 1 8.59 9.76 -8.06
N SER A 2 8.41 8.48 -8.43
CA SER A 2 7.60 7.46 -7.73
C SER A 2 8.07 7.12 -6.31
N ASP A 3 9.38 7.15 -6.06
CA ASP A 3 9.95 6.47 -4.89
C ASP A 3 9.64 7.19 -3.57
N TYR A 4 9.54 8.53 -3.58
CA TYR A 4 9.26 9.30 -2.36
C TYR A 4 7.86 9.07 -1.80
N LEU A 5 6.85 8.94 -2.66
CA LEU A 5 5.47 8.73 -2.23
C LEU A 5 5.32 7.34 -1.59
N ILE A 6 5.87 6.31 -2.24
CA ILE A 6 5.86 4.94 -1.72
C ILE A 6 6.65 4.88 -0.41
N ASN A 7 7.87 5.43 -0.37
CA ASN A 7 8.68 5.48 0.85
C ASN A 7 7.96 6.23 1.98
N SER A 8 7.21 7.29 1.68
CA SER A 8 6.44 8.03 2.69
C SER A 8 5.29 7.20 3.25
N VAL A 9 4.57 6.47 2.40
CA VAL A 9 3.47 5.58 2.83
C VAL A 9 4.02 4.42 3.66
N ILE A 10 5.01 3.70 3.13
CA ILE A 10 5.63 2.55 3.83
C ILE A 10 6.26 2.99 5.15
N GLY A 11 6.98 4.13 5.16
CA GLY A 11 7.56 4.69 6.38
C GLY A 11 6.50 5.10 7.41
N SER A 12 5.38 5.69 6.97
CA SER A 12 4.27 6.04 7.87
C SER A 12 3.62 4.80 8.47
N ILE A 13 3.42 3.74 7.69
CA ILE A 13 2.89 2.46 8.19
C ILE A 13 3.87 1.85 9.19
N GLY A 14 5.16 1.76 8.85
CA GLY A 14 6.19 1.18 9.72
C GLY A 14 6.30 1.92 11.06
N ASN A 15 6.27 3.26 11.03
CA ASN A 15 6.23 4.08 12.25
C ASN A 15 4.98 3.81 13.09
N LEU A 16 3.81 3.69 12.47
CA LEU A 16 2.55 3.45 13.17
C LEU A 16 2.56 2.12 13.95
N ILE A 17 3.16 1.07 13.38
CA ILE A 17 3.23 -0.25 14.02
C ILE A 17 4.55 -0.50 14.76
N ASN A 18 5.41 0.51 14.85
CA ASN A 18 6.74 0.44 15.45
C ASN A 18 7.58 -0.75 14.94
N ARG A 19 7.52 -1.02 13.63
CA ARG A 19 8.27 -2.10 12.97
C ARG A 19 8.93 -1.61 11.70
N ASN A 20 10.13 -2.13 11.44
CA ASN A 20 10.79 -1.96 10.15
C ASN A 20 10.08 -2.84 9.12
N LEU A 21 9.47 -2.21 8.12
CA LEU A 21 8.91 -2.91 6.97
C LEU A 21 10.00 -3.08 5.91
N GLU A 22 10.29 -4.33 5.57
CA GLU A 22 11.11 -4.65 4.41
C GLU A 22 10.24 -4.58 3.15
N TYR A 23 10.74 -3.92 2.11
CA TYR A 23 10.06 -3.77 0.84
C TYR A 23 11.05 -3.87 -0.32
N GLU A 24 10.56 -4.35 -1.46
CA GLU A 24 11.33 -4.39 -2.69
C GLU A 24 11.39 -3.01 -3.35
N LEU A 25 12.40 -2.78 -4.19
CA LEU A 25 12.53 -1.53 -4.93
C LEU A 25 11.27 -1.30 -5.79
N PRO A 26 10.63 -0.12 -5.72
CA PRO A 26 9.47 0.16 -6.56
C PRO A 26 9.88 0.17 -8.02
N TYR A 27 9.01 -0.39 -8.87
CA TYR A 27 9.16 -0.35 -10.32
C TYR A 27 7.97 0.40 -10.91
N TYR A 28 8.23 1.21 -11.94
CA TYR A 28 7.21 1.97 -12.65
C TYR A 28 6.76 1.18 -13.89
N ILE A 29 5.46 0.99 -14.03
CA ILE A 29 4.84 0.38 -15.21
C ILE A 29 3.67 1.25 -15.65
N GLU A 30 3.60 1.49 -16.95
CA GLU A 30 2.47 2.11 -17.62
C GLU A 30 1.85 1.07 -18.54
N ASP A 31 0.65 0.60 -18.18
CA ASP A 31 -0.06 -0.47 -18.88
C ASP A 31 -1.57 -0.36 -18.61
N THR A 32 -2.38 -1.23 -19.21
CA THR A 32 -3.80 -1.32 -18.90
C THR A 32 -4.02 -1.91 -17.50
N VAL A 33 -5.16 -1.59 -16.90
CA VAL A 33 -5.51 -2.06 -15.54
C VAL A 33 -5.53 -3.58 -15.48
N GLU A 34 -6.01 -4.25 -16.53
CA GLU A 34 -6.05 -5.70 -16.65
C GLU A 34 -4.64 -6.29 -16.56
N ASN A 35 -3.69 -5.71 -17.30
CA ASN A 35 -2.30 -6.16 -17.31
C ASN A 35 -1.61 -5.88 -15.97
N LEU A 36 -1.89 -4.75 -15.32
CA LEU A 36 -1.37 -4.44 -13.99
C LEU A 36 -1.86 -5.43 -12.93
N ILE A 37 -3.13 -5.85 -12.98
CA ILE A 37 -3.69 -6.86 -12.07
C ILE A 37 -3.07 -8.25 -12.34
N HIS A 38 -2.83 -8.58 -13.62
CA HIS A 38 -2.23 -9.87 -14.01
C HIS A 38 -0.71 -9.90 -13.87
N PHE A 39 -0.05 -8.77 -13.62
CA PHE A 39 1.40 -8.70 -13.44
C PHE A 39 1.89 -9.64 -12.31
N HIS A 40 1.10 -9.80 -11.24
CA HIS A 40 1.31 -10.82 -10.21
C HIS A 40 0.67 -12.17 -10.59
N ASN A 41 1.18 -12.77 -11.67
CA ASN A 41 0.68 -13.98 -12.34
C ASN A 41 0.80 -15.32 -11.57
N LYS A 42 0.78 -15.32 -10.23
CA LYS A 42 1.05 -16.55 -9.44
C LYS A 42 0.16 -16.82 -8.24
N VAL A 43 -0.78 -15.94 -7.91
CA VAL A 43 -1.65 -16.19 -6.75
C VAL A 43 -2.95 -16.83 -7.23
N ALA A 44 -3.30 -17.98 -6.66
CA ALA A 44 -4.64 -18.56 -6.80
C ALA A 44 -5.71 -17.49 -6.48
N PRO A 45 -6.96 -17.63 -6.96
CA PRO A 45 -8.03 -16.68 -6.66
C PRO A 45 -8.04 -16.32 -5.18
N THR A 46 -7.63 -15.09 -4.86
CA THR A 46 -7.42 -14.62 -3.50
C THR A 46 -8.28 -13.39 -3.29
N THR A 47 -8.99 -13.37 -2.16
CA THR A 47 -9.71 -12.17 -1.77
C THR A 47 -8.70 -11.14 -1.28
N VAL A 48 -8.75 -9.95 -1.87
CA VAL A 48 -7.89 -8.82 -1.53
C VAL A 48 -8.73 -7.70 -0.94
N LEU A 49 -8.12 -6.91 -0.06
CA LEU A 49 -8.66 -5.63 0.37
C LEU A 49 -8.10 -4.54 -0.54
N LEU A 50 -8.99 -3.76 -1.15
CA LEU A 50 -8.63 -2.61 -1.97
C LEU A 50 -8.91 -1.33 -1.17
N ALA A 51 -7.88 -0.53 -0.94
CA ALA A 51 -8.01 0.80 -0.39
C ALA A 51 -7.71 1.83 -1.48
N GLN A 52 -8.67 2.71 -1.75
CA GLN A 52 -8.54 3.77 -2.75
C GLN A 52 -8.51 5.12 -2.05
N THR A 53 -7.63 6.00 -2.52
CA THR A 53 -7.62 7.40 -2.13
C THR A 53 -7.39 8.29 -3.34
N GLN A 54 -7.88 9.52 -3.26
CA GLN A 54 -7.74 10.52 -4.31
C GLN A 54 -6.77 11.59 -3.87
N PHE A 55 -5.89 11.99 -4.79
CA PHE A 55 -5.00 13.11 -4.57
C PHE A 55 -5.24 14.18 -5.64
N THR A 56 -5.01 15.43 -5.25
CA THR A 56 -5.05 16.57 -6.15
C THR A 56 -3.75 17.35 -5.99
N ILE A 57 -3.08 17.65 -7.10
CA ILE A 57 -1.91 18.53 -7.14
C ILE A 57 -2.34 19.87 -7.73
N GLU A 58 -2.67 20.81 -6.85
CA GLU A 58 -3.29 22.11 -7.21
C GLU A 58 -2.49 22.88 -8.26
N ARG A 59 -1.16 22.94 -8.10
CA ARG A 59 -0.28 23.71 -9.01
C ARG A 59 -0.34 23.21 -10.45
N PHE A 60 -0.54 21.91 -10.64
CA PHE A 60 -0.56 21.28 -11.96
C PHE A 60 -1.97 20.89 -12.41
N GLN A 61 -2.99 21.15 -11.59
CA GLN A 61 -4.39 20.74 -11.82
C GLN A 61 -4.51 19.23 -12.11
N ILE A 62 -3.64 18.43 -11.50
CA ILE A 62 -3.65 16.97 -11.65
C ILE A 62 -4.57 16.39 -10.58
N ARG A 63 -5.51 15.53 -10.99
CA ARG A 63 -6.26 14.65 -10.10
C ARG A 63 -5.87 13.22 -10.43
N GLY A 64 -5.62 12.42 -9.41
CA GLY A 64 -5.32 11.01 -9.58
C GLY A 64 -5.85 10.16 -8.44
N ASP A 65 -5.88 8.87 -8.69
CA ASP A 65 -6.22 7.84 -7.72
C ASP A 65 -4.95 7.09 -7.31
N ILE A 66 -4.85 6.77 -6.03
CA ILE A 66 -3.88 5.82 -5.49
C ILE A 66 -4.67 4.62 -5.01
N ILE A 67 -4.25 3.44 -5.45
CA ILE A 67 -4.85 2.16 -5.06
C ILE A 67 -3.79 1.38 -4.30
N LEU A 68 -4.16 0.90 -3.11
CA LEU A 68 -3.38 -0.05 -2.33
C LEU A 68 -4.15 -1.38 -2.30
N ILE A 69 -3.44 -2.47 -2.56
CA ILE A 69 -4.00 -3.82 -2.60
C ILE A 69 -3.32 -4.63 -1.51
N PHE A 70 -4.11 -5.19 -0.61
CA PHE A 70 -3.62 -6.05 0.46
C PHE A 70 -4.21 -7.45 0.31
N GLU A 71 -3.38 -8.47 0.41
CA GLU A 71 -3.89 -9.81 0.72
C GLU A 71 -4.57 -9.78 2.09
N LEU A 72 -5.71 -10.48 2.25
CA LEU A 72 -6.43 -10.51 3.53
C LEU A 72 -5.55 -11.01 4.69
N SER A 73 -4.66 -11.96 4.43
CA SER A 73 -3.65 -12.45 5.39
C SER A 73 -2.76 -11.30 5.89
N SER A 74 -2.18 -10.55 4.97
CA SER A 74 -1.32 -9.40 5.25
C SER A 74 -2.07 -8.27 5.96
N PHE A 75 -3.34 -8.03 5.60
CA PHE A 75 -4.18 -7.07 6.29
C PHE A 75 -4.46 -7.46 7.74
N ASN A 76 -4.78 -8.73 8.01
CA ASN A 76 -4.99 -9.21 9.38
C ASN A 76 -3.74 -9.08 10.25
N LEU A 77 -2.56 -9.35 9.67
CA LEU A 77 -1.28 -9.13 10.36
C LEU A 77 -1.06 -7.65 10.68
N LEU A 78 -1.31 -6.76 9.71
CA LEU A 78 -1.22 -5.32 9.92
C LEU A 78 -2.17 -4.85 11.04
N MET A 79 -3.42 -5.30 11.03
CA MET A 79 -4.39 -4.93 12.05
C MET A 79 -4.03 -5.44 13.43
N SER A 80 -3.47 -6.64 13.52
CA SER A 80 -3.00 -7.21 14.78
C SER A 80 -1.83 -6.39 15.33
N ALA A 81 -0.87 -6.00 14.48
CA ALA A 81 0.26 -5.15 14.89
C ALA A 81 -0.19 -3.74 15.34
N ILE A 82 -1.17 -3.15 14.65
CA ILE A 82 -1.77 -1.86 15.08
C ILE A 82 -2.46 -2.02 16.44
N ALA A 83 -3.22 -3.10 16.64
CA ALA A 83 -3.89 -3.35 17.91
C ALA A 83 -2.89 -3.54 19.05
N GLU A 84 -1.82 -4.32 18.84
CA GLU A 84 -0.72 -4.49 19.79
C GLU A 84 -0.14 -3.14 20.23
N GLU A 85 0.21 -2.26 19.28
CA GLU A 85 0.78 -0.94 19.60
C GLU A 85 -0.23 -0.07 20.36
N ILE A 86 -1.50 -0.04 19.95
CA ILE A 86 -2.54 0.77 20.62
C ILE A 86 -2.78 0.30 22.06
N TYR A 87 -2.77 -1.00 22.32
CA TYR A 87 -2.97 -1.55 23.65
C TYR A 87 -1.71 -1.54 24.53
N ALA A 88 -0.51 -1.42 23.95
CA ALA A 88 0.75 -1.29 24.69
C ALA A 88 0.87 0.04 25.46
N TYR A 89 0.10 1.08 25.08
CA TYR A 89 0.08 2.39 25.76
C TYR A 89 -1.03 2.53 26.83
N LYS A 90 -1.66 1.43 27.26
CA LYS A 90 -2.62 1.40 28.38
C LYS A 90 -2.00 0.79 29.62
#